data_AF-A0AAJ2NSH3-F1
#
_entry.id   AF-A0AAJ2NSH3-F1
#
_cell.length_a   1.000
_cell.length_b   1.000
_cell.length_c   1.000
_cell.angle_alpha   90.00
_cell.angle_beta   90.00
_cell.angle_gamma   90.00
#
_symmetry.space_group_name_H-M   'P 1'
#
loop_
_entity.id
_entity.type
_entity.pdbx_description
1 polymer ?
#
loop_
_entity_poly.entity_id
_entity_poly.type
_entity_poly.pdbx_seq_one_letter_code
_entity_poly.pdbx_strand_id
1 'polypeptide(L)'
;IPADIIQELVKLQDKVSLFSFEDVKKIVEEELADPMESLFAKFNETPIAAASIGQVHQAVLLTGERVAIKVQRPNIKNVIETDLEILQELARLAESRLD
;
A
#
# COMPACT_ATOMS: atom_id res chain seq x y z
N ILE A 1 -21.50 -11.22 -12.76
CA ILE A 1 -21.93 -10.67 -11.46
C ILE A 1 -23.12 -9.76 -11.75
N PRO A 2 -24.21 -9.82 -10.97
CA PRO A 2 -25.37 -8.93 -11.11
C PRO A 2 -24.98 -7.45 -11.06
N ALA A 3 -25.71 -6.58 -11.77
CA ALA A 3 -25.33 -5.17 -11.95
C ALA A 3 -25.35 -4.37 -10.64
N ASP A 4 -26.29 -4.68 -9.76
CA ASP A 4 -26.41 -4.17 -8.39
C ASP A 4 -25.21 -4.56 -7.53
N ILE A 5 -24.79 -5.83 -7.60
CA ILE A 5 -23.59 -6.30 -6.89
C ILE A 5 -22.32 -5.65 -7.45
N ILE A 6 -22.22 -5.46 -8.77
CA ILE A 6 -21.09 -4.74 -9.38
C ILE A 6 -21.01 -3.31 -8.84
N GLN A 7 -22.14 -2.59 -8.73
CA GLN A 7 -22.13 -1.22 -8.23
C GLN A 7 -21.63 -1.13 -6.77
N GLU A 8 -22.03 -2.06 -5.92
CA GLU A 8 -21.53 -2.10 -4.53
C GLU A 8 -20.05 -2.52 -4.47
N LEU A 9 -19.62 -3.51 -5.27
CA LEU A 9 -18.22 -3.91 -5.35
C LEU A 9 -17.31 -2.81 -5.92
N VAL A 10 -17.82 -1.94 -6.80
CA VAL A 10 -17.09 -0.76 -7.30
C VAL A 10 -16.83 0.25 -6.18
N LYS A 11 -17.72 0.38 -5.18
CA LYS A 11 -17.46 1.22 -4.01
C LYS A 11 -16.33 0.68 -3.13
N LEU A 12 -16.08 -0.63 -3.21
CA LEU A 12 -14.95 -1.30 -2.56
C LEU A 12 -13.66 -1.23 -3.38
N GLN A 13 -13.68 -0.69 -4.60
CA GLN A 13 -12.46 -0.47 -5.37
C GLN A 13 -11.69 0.74 -4.82
N ASP A 14 -10.38 0.55 -4.70
CA ASP A 14 -9.45 1.47 -4.05
C ASP A 14 -9.37 2.83 -4.78
N LYS A 15 -9.97 3.87 -4.20
CA LYS A 15 -9.58 5.27 -4.43
C LYS A 15 -8.46 5.63 -3.47
N VAL A 16 -7.31 4.98 -3.61
CA VAL A 16 -6.22 5.09 -2.65
C VAL A 16 -5.35 6.28 -2.97
N SER A 17 -5.31 7.23 -2.04
CA SER A 17 -4.44 8.40 -2.11
C SER A 17 -2.97 7.99 -2.08
N LEU A 18 -2.18 8.59 -2.96
CA LEU A 18 -0.73 8.50 -2.92
C LEU A 18 -0.19 9.19 -1.67
N PHE A 19 0.92 8.70 -1.14
CA PHE A 19 1.68 9.39 -0.10
C PHE A 19 2.89 10.10 -0.70
N SER A 20 3.49 11.02 0.08
CA SER A 20 4.52 11.94 -0.43
C SER A 20 5.77 11.18 -0.85
N PHE A 21 6.52 11.74 -1.81
CA PHE A 21 7.82 11.17 -2.16
C PHE A 21 8.84 11.29 -1.02
N GLU A 22 8.68 12.27 -0.12
CA GLU A 22 9.52 12.39 1.07
C GLU A 22 9.37 11.19 2.01
N ASP A 23 8.12 10.74 2.24
CA ASP A 23 7.83 9.51 2.98
C ASP A 23 8.41 8.29 2.25
N VAL A 24 8.29 8.22 0.92
CA VAL A 24 8.89 7.14 0.12
C VAL A 24 10.39 7.07 0.31
N LYS A 25 11.08 8.21 0.15
CA LYS A 25 12.53 8.31 0.30
C LYS A 25 12.95 7.81 1.67
N LYS A 26 12.30 8.34 2.72
CA LYS A 26 12.59 7.96 4.10
C LYS A 26 12.41 6.46 4.34
N ILE A 27 11.28 5.88 3.92
CA ILE A 27 11.00 4.45 4.11
C ILE A 27 12.06 3.59 3.41
N VAL A 28 12.39 3.92 2.15
CA VAL A 28 13.36 3.15 1.36
C VAL A 28 14.75 3.21 1.98
N GLU A 29 15.20 4.39 2.41
CA GLU A 29 16.52 4.56 3.03
C GLU A 29 16.60 3.89 4.41
N GLU A 30 15.53 3.94 5.20
CA GLU A 30 15.45 3.28 6.51
C GLU A 30 15.43 1.75 6.39
N GLU A 31 14.65 1.19 5.47
CA GLU A 31 14.52 -0.27 5.31
C GLU A 31 15.74 -0.91 4.63
N LEU A 32 16.40 -0.19 3.72
CA LEU A 32 17.57 -0.69 3.00
C LEU A 32 18.89 -0.23 3.63
N ALA A 33 18.83 0.62 4.66
CA ALA A 33 19.97 1.13 5.43
C ALA A 33 21.04 1.85 4.60
N ASP A 34 20.63 2.47 3.50
CA ASP A 34 21.51 3.12 2.53
C ASP A 34 20.78 4.30 1.85
N PRO A 35 21.50 5.38 1.46
CA PRO A 35 20.91 6.48 0.70
C PRO A 35 20.34 6.02 -0.65
N MET A 36 19.25 6.65 -1.13
CA MET A 36 18.67 6.28 -2.44
C MET A 36 19.68 6.38 -3.59
N GLU A 37 20.60 7.34 -3.50
CA GLU A 37 21.64 7.59 -4.50
C GLU A 37 22.71 6.48 -4.56
N SER A 38 22.88 5.68 -3.50
CA SER A 38 23.76 4.49 -3.51
C SER A 38 23.02 3.21 -3.92
N LEU A 39 21.70 3.23 -3.98
CA LEU A 39 20.87 2.07 -4.32
C LEU A 39 20.39 2.10 -5.78
N PHE A 40 20.10 3.30 -6.30
CA PHE A 40 19.45 3.48 -7.60
C PHE A 40 20.23 4.47 -8.47
N ALA A 41 20.46 4.10 -9.73
CA ALA A 41 20.95 5.02 -10.76
C ALA A 41 19.88 6.06 -11.15
N LYS A 42 18.61 5.70 -11.04
CA LYS A 42 17.47 6.58 -11.25
C LYS A 42 16.27 6.09 -10.46
N PHE A 43 15.54 6.99 -9.82
CA PHE A 43 14.27 6.71 -9.16
C PHE A 43 13.22 7.70 -9.64
N ASN A 44 12.03 7.23 -10.03
CA ASN A 44 10.94 8.11 -10.43
C ASN A 44 10.09 8.49 -9.22
N GLU A 45 10.10 9.78 -8.87
CA GLU A 45 9.31 10.31 -7.75
C GLU A 45 7.80 10.16 -7.96
N THR A 46 7.35 10.17 -9.22
CA THR A 46 5.93 9.95 -9.52
C THR A 46 5.65 8.45 -9.55
N PRO A 47 4.74 7.94 -8.71
CA PRO A 47 4.39 6.53 -8.70
C PRO A 47 3.63 6.15 -9.97
N ILE A 48 3.86 4.94 -10.46
CA ILE A 48 3.18 4.37 -11.62
C ILE A 48 1.84 3.72 -11.25
N ALA A 49 1.64 3.39 -9.96
CA ALA A 49 0.40 2.84 -9.44
C ALA A 49 0.28 3.08 -7.93
N ALA A 50 -0.96 3.29 -7.47
CA ALA A 50 -1.34 3.08 -6.08
C ALA A 50 -1.68 1.61 -5.87
N ALA A 51 -1.30 1.04 -4.73
CA ALA A 51 -1.69 -0.29 -4.30
C ALA A 51 -2.38 -0.19 -2.92
N SER A 52 -3.20 -1.17 -2.57
CA SER A 52 -3.95 -1.17 -1.31
C SER A 52 -3.09 -0.78 -0.08
N ILE A 53 -1.97 -1.49 0.14
CA ILE A 53 -1.07 -1.27 1.27
C ILE A 53 0.20 -0.46 0.93
N GLY A 54 0.24 0.24 -0.22
CA GLY A 54 1.47 0.91 -0.66
C GLY A 54 1.37 1.62 -2.00
N GLN A 55 2.50 2.00 -2.58
CA GLN A 55 2.54 2.53 -3.95
C GLN A 55 3.77 2.03 -4.70
N VAL A 56 3.70 2.02 -6.03
CA VAL A 56 4.74 1.44 -6.88
C VAL A 56 5.44 2.55 -7.66
N HIS A 57 6.75 2.57 -7.59
CA HIS A 57 7.63 3.47 -8.33
C HIS A 57 8.47 2.68 -9.34
N GLN A 58 8.83 3.35 -10.43
CA GLN A 58 9.80 2.81 -11.37
C GLN A 58 11.20 3.30 -10.99
N ALA A 59 12.19 2.40 -10.99
CA ALA A 59 13.59 2.74 -10.75
C ALA A 59 14.53 1.98 -11.70
N VAL A 60 15.79 2.41 -11.70
CA VAL A 60 16.92 1.75 -12.37
C VAL A 60 17.98 1.50 -11.32
N LEU A 61 18.39 0.25 -11.14
CA LEU A 61 19.48 -0.11 -10.24
C LEU A 61 20.82 0.41 -10.77
N LEU A 62 21.84 0.47 -9.91
CA LEU A 62 23.21 0.80 -10.34
C LEU A 62 23.78 -0.19 -11.38
N THR A 63 23.24 -1.42 -11.42
CA THR A 63 23.56 -2.44 -12.43
C THR A 63 22.96 -2.13 -13.81
N GLY A 64 22.05 -1.15 -13.91
CA GLY A 64 21.33 -0.78 -15.14
C GLY A 64 19.98 -1.48 -15.32
N GLU A 65 19.62 -2.41 -14.44
CA GLU A 65 18.35 -3.12 -14.50
C GLU A 65 17.17 -2.21 -14.14
N ARG A 66 16.08 -2.29 -14.92
CA ARG A 66 14.83 -1.58 -14.63
C ARG A 66 13.98 -2.40 -13.67
N VAL A 67 13.57 -1.78 -12.57
CA VAL A 67 12.81 -2.43 -11.49
C VAL A 67 11.56 -1.65 -11.11
N ALA A 68 10.59 -2.35 -10.55
CA ALA A 68 9.43 -1.76 -9.91
C ALA A 68 9.62 -1.87 -8.39
N ILE A 69 9.63 -0.73 -7.70
CA ILE A 69 9.80 -0.65 -6.25
C ILE A 69 8.44 -0.40 -5.63
N LYS A 70 7.91 -1.39 -4.92
CA LYS A 70 6.68 -1.25 -4.15
C LYS A 70 7.04 -0.84 -2.73
N VAL A 71 6.57 0.34 -2.34
CA VAL A 71 6.83 0.94 -1.03
C VAL A 71 5.58 0.80 -0.18
N GLN A 72 5.71 0.26 1.02
CA GLN A 72 4.60 0.09 1.95
C GLN A 72 4.13 1.46 2.45
N ARG A 73 2.81 1.65 2.63
CA ARG A 73 2.25 2.90 3.12
C ARG A 73 2.72 3.14 4.57
N PRO A 74 3.15 4.37 4.92
CA PRO A 74 3.48 4.69 6.30
C PRO A 74 2.30 4.42 7.23
N ASN A 75 2.58 3.87 8.42
CA ASN A 75 1.59 3.55 9.45
C ASN A 75 0.50 2.52 9.06
N ILE A 76 0.65 1.80 7.94
CA ILE A 76 -0.37 0.83 7.49
C ILE A 76 -0.59 -0.31 8.49
N LYS A 77 0.43 -0.67 9.28
CA LYS A 77 0.33 -1.72 10.29
C LYS A 77 -0.74 -1.40 11.34
N ASN A 78 -0.74 -0.17 11.86
CA ASN A 78 -1.72 0.26 12.86
C ASN A 78 -3.14 0.25 12.27
N VAL A 79 -3.28 0.65 11.01
CA VAL A 79 -4.58 0.61 10.30
C VAL A 79 -5.07 -0.83 10.18
N ILE A 80 -4.21 -1.76 9.74
CA ILE A 80 -4.55 -3.18 9.64
C ILE A 80 -4.93 -3.76 11.00
N GLU A 81 -4.20 -3.43 12.07
CA GLU A 81 -4.50 -3.90 13.42
C GLU A 81 -5.88 -3.42 13.88
N THR A 82 -6.19 -2.13 13.71
CA THR A 82 -7.52 -1.59 14.02
C THR A 82 -8.63 -2.24 13.19
N ASP A 83 -8.41 -2.45 11.89
CA ASP A 83 -9.39 -3.10 11.01
C ASP A 83 -9.67 -4.54 11.47
N LEU A 84 -8.63 -5.28 11.86
CA LEU A 84 -8.78 -6.64 12.38
C LEU A 84 -9.53 -6.67 13.71
N GLU A 85 -9.31 -5.70 14.61
CA GLU A 85 -10.05 -5.58 15.87
C GLU A 85 -11.55 -5.36 15.62
N ILE A 86 -11.89 -4.45 14.71
CA ILE A 86 -13.28 -4.18 14.32
C ILE A 86 -13.91 -5.44 13.72
N LEU A 87 -13.23 -6.13 12.80
CA LEU A 87 -13.72 -7.36 12.19
C LEU A 87 -13.97 -8.46 13.23
N GLN A 88 -13.11 -8.59 14.24
CA GLN A 88 -13.31 -9.53 15.34
C GLN A 88 -14.54 -9.18 16.19
N GLU A 89 -14.78 -7.90 16.45
CA GLU A 89 -15.97 -7.47 17.19
C GLU A 89 -17.26 -7.73 16.40
N LEU A 90 -17.25 -7.42 15.11
CA LEU A 90 -18.38 -7.71 14.21
C LEU A 90 -18.65 -9.21 14.11
N ALA A 91 -17.61 -10.04 14.05
CA ALA A 91 -17.76 -11.49 14.04
C ALA A 91 -18.44 -12.00 15.33
N ARG A 92 -18.01 -11.50 16.50
CA ARG A 92 -18.64 -11.84 17.80
C ARG A 92 -20.11 -11.43 17.84
N LEU A 93 -20.45 -10.24 17.36
CA LEU A 93 -21.83 -9.76 17.31
C LEU A 93 -22.71 -10.57 16.35
N ALA A 94 -22.14 -11.04 15.24
CA ALA A 94 -22.87 -11.88 14.29
C ALA A 94 -23.13 -13.28 14.87
N GLU A 95 -22.14 -13.88 15.53
CA GLU A 95 -22.27 -15.16 16.22
C GLU A 95 -23.36 -15.11 17.29
N SER A 96 -23.38 -14.06 18.12
CA SER A 96 -24.40 -13.88 19.16
C SER A 96 -25.82 -13.61 18.65
N ARG A 97 -26.01 -13.43 17.33
CA ARG A 97 -27.33 -13.24 16.69
C ARG A 97 -27.79 -14.48 15.91
N LEU A 98 -26.93 -15.48 15.78
CA LEU A 98 -27.24 -16.77 15.17
C LEU A 98 -27.71 -17.81 16.20
N ASP A 99 -27.50 -17.52 17.49
CA ASP A 99 -28.17 -18.14 18.65
C ASP A 99 -29.50 -17.45 18.98
#